data_AF-A0ABD4BL69-F1
#
_entry.id   AF-A0ABD4BL69-F1
#
_cell.length_a   1.000
_cell.length_b   1.000
_cell.length_c   1.000
_cell.angle_alpha   90.00
_cell.angle_beta   90.00
_cell.angle_gamma   90.00
#
_symmetry.space_group_name_H-M   'P 1'
#
loop_
_entity.id
_entity.type
_entity.pdbx_description
1 polymer ?
#
loop_
_entity_poly.entity_id
_entity_poly.type
_entity_poly.pdbx_seq_one_letter_code
_entity_poly.pdbx_strand_id
1 'polypeptide(L)'
;MYHPYTQALMAAVPVSHPDLRQPRPLLGGDMPSPSRPPSGCRFHTRCPHARALCKEAVPVMETVEAERQVACHFWREIANAGSATLILPTPSAAYTQRLNLFKHHQSLAVESQP
;
A
#
# COMPACT_ATOMS: atom_id res chain seq x y z
N MET A 1 -8.97 -3.42 -8.71
CA MET A 1 -8.79 -2.01 -8.25
C MET A 1 -7.77 -1.34 -9.14
N TYR A 2 -8.15 -0.33 -9.93
CA TYR A 2 -7.34 0.16 -11.07
C TYR A 2 -6.39 1.34 -10.79
N HIS A 3 -6.62 2.11 -9.72
CA HIS A 3 -5.81 3.27 -9.39
C HIS A 3 -4.98 3.03 -8.12
N PRO A 4 -3.66 3.30 -8.11
CA PRO A 4 -2.80 3.07 -6.95
C PRO A 4 -3.24 3.81 -5.68
N TYR A 5 -3.75 5.04 -5.82
CA TYR A 5 -4.35 5.78 -4.70
C TYR A 5 -5.45 4.98 -3.99
N THR A 6 -6.40 4.42 -4.74
CA THR A 6 -7.51 3.67 -4.16
C THR A 6 -7.02 2.34 -3.60
N GLN A 7 -6.07 1.67 -4.26
CA GLN A 7 -5.44 0.45 -3.72
C GLN A 7 -4.82 0.73 -2.34
N ALA A 8 -4.08 1.83 -2.21
CA ALA A 8 -3.45 2.21 -0.96
C ALA A 8 -4.45 2.59 0.14
N LEU A 9 -5.56 3.27 -0.20
CA LEU A 9 -6.64 3.54 0.77
C LEU A 9 -7.23 2.25 1.32
N MET A 10 -7.50 1.25 0.46
CA MET A 10 -8.01 -0.04 0.92
C MET A 10 -6.99 -0.80 1.76
N ALA A 11 -5.71 -0.74 1.38
CA ALA A 11 -4.62 -1.38 2.15
C ALA A 11 -4.35 -0.69 3.50
N ALA A 12 -4.80 0.56 3.68
CA ALA A 12 -4.66 1.28 4.95
C ALA A 12 -5.66 0.83 6.02
N VAL A 13 -6.72 0.10 5.63
CA VAL A 13 -7.75 -0.41 6.56
C VAL A 13 -7.10 -1.39 7.55
N PRO A 14 -7.16 -1.14 8.87
CA PRO A 14 -6.57 -2.02 9.86
C PRO A 14 -7.28 -3.38 9.93
N VAL A 15 -6.51 -4.45 10.10
CA VAL A 15 -7.04 -5.77 10.45
C VAL A 15 -7.29 -5.81 11.96
N SER A 16 -8.45 -6.32 12.38
CA SER A 16 -8.89 -6.37 13.78
C SER A 16 -8.09 -7.35 14.64
N HIS A 17 -7.54 -8.41 14.05
CA HIS A 17 -6.78 -9.41 14.78
C HIS A 17 -5.32 -8.98 15.01
N PRO A 18 -4.84 -9.01 16.27
CA PRO A 18 -3.51 -8.51 16.66
C PRO A 18 -2.35 -9.28 16.01
N ASP A 19 -2.55 -10.55 15.69
CA ASP A 19 -1.54 -11.43 15.08
C ASP A 19 -1.51 -11.35 13.54
N LEU A 20 -2.53 -10.74 12.93
CA LEU A 20 -2.65 -10.59 11.48
C LEU A 20 -2.18 -9.20 11.04
N ARG A 21 -0.90 -8.89 11.29
CA ARG A 21 -0.27 -7.68 10.74
C ARG A 21 0.13 -7.92 9.30
N GLN A 22 -0.67 -7.42 8.36
CA GLN A 22 -0.25 -7.39 6.97
C GLN A 22 0.76 -6.26 6.72
N PRO A 23 1.81 -6.49 5.91
CA PRO A 23 2.64 -5.41 5.39
C PRO A 23 1.75 -4.37 4.70
N ARG A 24 1.87 -3.11 5.10
CA ARG A 24 1.09 -2.03 4.49
C ARG A 24 1.98 -1.33 3.47
N PRO A 25 1.61 -1.26 2.18
CA PRO A 25 2.30 -0.38 1.26
C PRO A 25 2.01 1.05 1.71
N LEU A 26 2.96 1.65 2.44
CA LEU A 26 2.86 3.04 2.84
C LEU A 26 2.98 3.91 1.58
N LEU A 27 2.00 4.78 1.35
CA LEU A 27 2.18 5.87 0.40
C LEU A 27 3.29 6.77 0.91
N GLY A 28 4.39 6.84 0.16
CA GLY A 28 5.47 7.76 0.45
C GLY A 28 5.06 9.22 0.25
N GLY A 29 5.67 10.10 1.03
CA GLY A 29 5.54 11.56 0.88
C GLY A 29 4.24 12.17 1.43
N ASP A 30 4.29 13.48 1.64
CA ASP A 30 3.18 14.28 2.16
C ASP A 30 2.16 14.65 1.07
N MET A 31 0.94 14.95 1.53
CA MET A 31 -0.11 15.46 0.65
C MET A 31 0.29 16.84 0.10
N PRO A 32 0.33 17.02 -1.24
CA PRO A 32 0.65 18.32 -1.80
C PRO A 32 -0.44 19.35 -1.48
N SER A 33 -0.03 20.61 -1.31
CA SER A 33 -0.95 21.71 -1.03
C SER A 33 -2.00 21.87 -2.15
N PRO A 34 -3.30 21.99 -1.83
CA PRO A 34 -4.35 22.22 -2.82
C PRO A 34 -4.14 23.51 -3.62
N SER A 35 -3.54 24.54 -3.02
CA SER A 35 -3.28 25.83 -3.66
C SER A 35 -2.16 25.78 -4.70
N ARG A 36 -1.32 24.74 -4.68
CA ARG A 36 -0.22 24.57 -5.63
C ARG A 36 -0.10 23.11 -6.05
N PRO A 37 -1.07 22.61 -6.85
CA PRO A 37 -1.07 21.23 -7.26
C PRO A 37 0.15 20.92 -8.14
N PRO A 38 0.71 19.69 -8.06
CA PRO A 38 1.77 19.27 -8.96
C PRO A 38 1.25 19.15 -10.40
N SER A 39 2.17 19.27 -11.37
CA SER A 39 1.84 19.19 -12.80
C SER A 39 1.41 17.78 -13.21
N GLY A 40 0.64 17.67 -14.28
CA GLY A 40 0.17 16.38 -14.78
C GLY A 40 -0.76 15.64 -13.81
N CYS A 41 -0.42 14.39 -13.48
CA CYS A 41 -1.17 13.58 -12.52
C CYS A 41 -0.94 14.08 -11.09
N ARG A 42 -1.98 14.61 -10.45
CA ARG A 42 -1.91 15.16 -9.08
C ARG A 42 -1.36 14.20 -8.02
N PHE A 43 -1.41 12.89 -8.30
CA PHE A 43 -0.94 11.84 -7.40
C PHE A 43 0.51 11.39 -7.68
N HIS A 44 1.17 11.88 -8.73
CA HIS A 44 2.48 11.37 -9.15
C HIS A 44 3.58 11.53 -8.09
N THR A 45 3.45 12.48 -7.15
CA THR A 45 4.43 12.72 -6.08
C THR A 45 4.40 11.65 -5.00
N ARG A 46 3.31 10.87 -4.92
CA ARG A 46 3.06 9.84 -3.91
C ARG A 46 2.81 8.45 -4.52
N CYS A 47 2.69 8.38 -5.84
CA CYS A 47 2.40 7.14 -6.55
C CYS A 47 3.65 6.26 -6.66
N PRO A 48 3.64 5.01 -6.17
CA PRO A 48 4.79 4.10 -6.30
C PRO A 48 5.05 3.67 -7.75
N HIS A 49 4.07 3.85 -8.64
CA HIS A 49 4.16 3.55 -10.07
C HIS A 49 4.37 4.80 -10.94
N ALA A 50 4.73 5.95 -10.34
CA ALA A 50 4.92 7.19 -11.09
C ALA A 50 6.05 7.06 -12.13
N ARG A 51 5.78 7.48 -13.37
CA ARG A 51 6.76 7.60 -14.47
C ARG A 51 6.81 9.04 -14.97
N ALA A 52 7.71 9.35 -15.92
CA ALA A 52 7.88 10.70 -16.49
C ALA A 52 6.56 11.31 -16.99
N LEU A 53 5.77 10.52 -17.75
CA LEU A 53 4.46 10.94 -18.27
C LEU A 53 3.49 11.41 -17.18
N CYS A 54 3.58 10.87 -15.96
CA CYS A 54 2.74 11.29 -14.84
C CYS A 54 3.02 12.72 -14.38
N LYS A 55 4.23 13.24 -14.61
CA LYS A 55 4.61 14.63 -14.28
C LYS A 55 4.25 15.61 -15.39
N GLU A 56 4.26 15.13 -16.63
CA GLU A 56 4.13 15.95 -17.84
C GLU A 56 2.68 16.11 -18.29
N ALA A 57 1.86 15.07 -18.16
CA ALA A 57 0.50 15.05 -18.69
C ALA A 57 -0.56 14.67 -17.65
N VAL A 58 -1.73 15.29 -17.74
CA VAL A 58 -2.91 14.92 -16.97
C VAL A 58 -3.50 13.65 -17.58
N PRO A 59 -3.79 12.59 -16.79
CA PRO A 59 -4.38 11.37 -17.32
C PRO A 59 -5.82 11.61 -17.79
N VAL A 60 -6.17 10.97 -18.90
CA VAL A 60 -7.53 10.96 -19.42
C VAL A 60 -8.40 10.05 -18.54
N MET A 61 -9.66 10.41 -18.41
CA MET A 61 -10.67 9.61 -17.72
C MET A 61 -11.15 8.49 -18.66
N GLU A 62 -10.90 7.24 -18.28
CA GLU A 62 -11.31 6.04 -19.02
C GLU A 62 -12.33 5.23 -18.21
N THR A 63 -13.30 4.62 -18.90
CA THR A 63 -14.22 3.65 -18.30
C THR A 63 -13.63 2.26 -18.40
N VAL A 64 -13.56 1.55 -17.27
CA VAL A 64 -12.90 0.25 -17.17
C VAL A 64 -13.89 -0.91 -17.22
N GLU A 65 -14.94 -0.85 -16.39
CA GLU A 65 -15.98 -1.89 -16.27
C GLU A 65 -17.28 -1.23 -15.83
N ALA A 66 -18.39 -1.58 -16.50
CA ALA A 66 -19.71 -0.97 -16.30
C ALA A 66 -19.64 0.57 -16.29
N GLU A 67 -19.66 1.18 -15.12
CA GLU A 67 -19.60 2.63 -14.90
C GLU A 67 -18.36 3.10 -14.13
N ARG A 68 -17.42 2.20 -13.84
CA ARG A 68 -16.24 2.55 -13.06
C ARG A 68 -15.21 3.28 -13.92
N GLN A 69 -14.95 4.53 -13.55
CA GLN A 69 -13.99 5.39 -14.22
C GLN A 69 -12.62 5.39 -13.53
N VAL A 70 -11.56 5.58 -14.31
CA VAL A 70 -10.18 5.73 -13.83
C VAL A 70 -9.47 6.82 -14.61
N ALA A 71 -8.72 7.67 -13.90
CA ALA A 71 -7.81 8.64 -14.52
C ALA A 71 -6.37 8.27 -14.15
N CYS A 72 -5.77 7.35 -14.92
CA CYS A 72 -4.38 6.93 -14.71
C CYS A 72 -3.76 6.44 -16.02
N HIS A 73 -2.57 6.97 -16.37
CA HIS A 73 -1.87 6.61 -17.60
C HIS A 73 -1.53 5.12 -17.73
N PHE A 74 -1.38 4.41 -16.61
CA PHE A 74 -0.86 3.03 -16.58
C PHE A 74 -1.82 2.06 -15.89
N TRP A 75 -3.13 2.38 -15.85
CA TRP A 75 -4.09 1.60 -15.08
C TRP A 75 -4.19 0.14 -15.53
N ARG A 76 -4.08 -0.13 -16.86
CA ARG A 76 -4.14 -1.49 -17.42
C ARG A 76 -2.95 -2.33 -16.96
N GLU A 77 -1.74 -1.77 -17.03
CA GLU A 77 -0.52 -2.42 -16.55
C GLU A 77 -0.62 -2.72 -15.05
N ILE A 78 -1.06 -1.73 -14.26
CA ILE A 78 -1.17 -1.84 -12.80
C ILE A 78 -2.25 -2.88 -12.39
N ALA A 79 -3.34 -2.97 -13.16
CA ALA A 79 -4.38 -3.97 -12.93
C ALA A 79 -3.92 -5.39 -13.25
N ASN A 80 -3.24 -5.54 -14.39
CA ASN A 80 -2.77 -6.84 -14.88
C ASN A 80 -1.57 -7.35 -14.06
N ALA A 81 -0.77 -6.44 -13.48
CA ALA A 81 0.33 -6.78 -12.59
C ALA A 81 -0.13 -7.26 -11.21
N GLY A 82 -1.44 -7.21 -10.90
CA GLY A 82 -2.02 -7.69 -9.65
C GLY A 82 -1.31 -7.13 -8.42
N SER A 83 -1.62 -5.88 -8.03
CA SER A 83 -1.16 -5.26 -6.76
C SER A 83 0.26 -5.68 -6.38
N ALA A 84 1.25 -5.15 -7.09
CA ALA A 84 2.68 -5.44 -6.96
C ALA A 84 3.04 -5.95 -5.55
N THR A 85 3.54 -7.18 -5.52
CA THR A 85 4.07 -7.90 -4.36
C THR A 85 4.63 -6.92 -3.33
N LEU A 86 4.00 -6.91 -2.16
CA LEU A 86 4.57 -6.27 -0.99
C LEU A 86 5.92 -6.95 -0.75
N ILE A 87 7.00 -6.21 -0.98
CA ILE A 87 8.31 -6.62 -0.51
C ILE A 87 8.19 -6.64 1.01
N LEU A 88 7.87 -7.81 1.55
CA LEU A 88 7.97 -8.09 2.96
C LEU A 88 9.45 -7.91 3.32
N PRO A 89 9.82 -6.91 4.15
CA PRO A 89 11.19 -6.83 4.62
C PRO A 89 11.52 -8.14 5.32
N THR A 90 12.63 -8.76 4.95
CA THR A 90 13.09 -9.99 5.59
C THR A 90 13.37 -9.67 7.07
N PRO A 91 12.76 -10.38 8.03
CA PRO A 91 12.97 -10.08 9.44
C PRO A 91 14.45 -10.22 9.80
N SER A 92 14.98 -9.21 10.50
CA SER A 92 16.36 -9.24 10.98
C SER A 92 16.54 -10.33 12.05
N ALA A 93 17.78 -10.81 12.23
CA ALA A 93 18.09 -11.81 13.26
C ALA A 93 17.62 -11.36 14.66
N ALA A 94 17.76 -10.06 14.98
CA ALA A 94 17.30 -9.48 16.24
C ALA A 94 15.77 -9.52 16.40
N TYR A 95 15.00 -9.31 15.32
CA TYR A 95 13.54 -9.42 15.36
C TYR A 95 13.12 -10.87 15.63
N THR A 96 13.73 -11.83 14.92
CA THR A 96 13.44 -13.27 15.10
C THR A 96 13.72 -13.73 16.53
N GLN A 97 14.84 -13.30 17.10
CA GLN A 97 15.18 -13.61 18.49
C GLN A 97 14.16 -13.06 19.49
N ARG A 98 13.75 -11.80 19.34
CA ARG A 98 12.74 -11.17 20.22
C ARG A 98 11.38 -11.86 20.10
N LEU A 99 10.98 -12.23 18.89
CA LEU A 99 9.72 -12.92 18.65
C LEU A 99 9.70 -14.30 19.32
N ASN A 100 10.82 -15.04 19.28
CA ASN A 100 10.93 -16.35 19.92
C ASN A 100 10.85 -16.24 21.45
N LEU A 101 11.52 -15.24 22.05
CA LEU A 101 11.43 -14.98 23.49
C LEU A 101 10.00 -14.62 23.91
N PHE A 102 9.33 -13.77 23.15
CA PHE A 102 7.93 -13.41 23.40
C PHE A 102 7.00 -14.62 23.36
N LYS A 103 7.11 -15.47 22.32
CA LYS A 103 6.31 -16.69 22.17
C LYS A 103 6.55 -17.67 23.32
N HIS A 104 7.80 -17.82 23.75
CA HIS A 104 8.13 -18.66 24.90
C HIS A 104 7.52 -18.13 26.20
N HIS A 105 7.58 -16.82 26.44
CA HIS A 105 6.92 -16.23 27.61
C HIS A 105 5.40 -16.41 27.56
N GLN A 106 4.81 -16.31 26.37
CA GLN A 106 3.38 -16.48 26.18
C GLN A 106 2.92 -17.93 26.43
N SER A 107 3.71 -18.93 26.02
CA SER A 107 3.39 -20.34 26.30
C SER A 107 3.48 -20.66 27.80
N LEU A 108 4.48 -20.10 28.49
CA LEU A 108 4.61 -20.23 29.95
C LEU A 108 3.46 -19.56 30.70
N ALA A 109 2.93 -18.44 30.17
CA ALA A 109 1.77 -17.77 30.74
C ALA A 109 0.48 -18.59 30.56
N VAL A 110 0.32 -19.27 29.42
CA VAL A 110 -0.85 -20.13 29.13
C VAL A 110 -0.85 -21.40 29.97
N GLU A 111 0.32 -22.01 30.23
CA GLU A 111 0.44 -23.22 31.08
C GLU A 111 0.25 -22.94 32.59
N SER A 112 0.16 -21.66 32.99
CA SER A 112 0.02 -21.26 34.40
C SER A 112 -1.42 -20.92 34.83
N GLN A 113 -2.40 -21.10 33.95
CA GLN A 113 -3.82 -20.97 34.31
C GLN A 113 -4.42 -22.36 34.60
N PRO A 114 -5.00 -22.59 35.80
CA PRO A 114 -5.64 -23.85 36.16
C PRO A 114 -6.95 -24.11 35.41
#